data_AF-A0A7D9ERF6-F1
#
_entry.id   AF-A0A7D9ERF6-F1
#
_cell.length_a   1.000
_cell.length_b   1.000
_cell.length_c   1.000
_cell.angle_alpha   90.00
_cell.angle_beta   90.00
_cell.angle_gamma   90.00
#
_symmetry.space_group_name_H-M   'P 1'
#
loop_
_entity.id
_entity.type
_entity.pdbx_description
1 polymer ?
#
loop_
_entity_poly.entity_id
_entity_poly.type
_entity_poly.pdbx_seq_one_letter_code
_entity_poly.pdbx_strand_id
1 'polypeptide(L)'
;MGQIGKGLDYVKSIPCILKIVEIVVLLIAFALVGHFLNEIPNGYFSYFGKKGNLEFFLFATIVGWMISIAFLVIFVIGIHEKISALPWPLVVAIVSAVWTILLLIASALLAAAAKDYDDDIQLISGATAINACKILDNSKADSQCGQIVGGT
;
A
#
# COMPACT_ATOMS: atom_id res chain seq x y z
N MET A 1 7.44 31.17 -10.85
CA MET A 1 7.73 29.73 -11.05
C MET A 1 8.62 29.30 -9.90
N GLY A 2 8.15 28.42 -9.02
CA GLY A 2 8.90 28.04 -7.81
C GLY A 2 10.14 27.23 -8.17
N GLN A 3 11.32 27.74 -7.86
CA GLN A 3 12.57 27.00 -7.96
C GLN A 3 12.65 26.01 -6.79
N ILE A 4 12.91 24.74 -7.08
CA ILE A 4 13.18 23.73 -6.05
C ILE A 4 14.61 23.99 -5.54
N GLY A 5 14.75 24.32 -4.26
CA GLY A 5 16.06 24.51 -3.62
C GLY A 5 16.88 23.22 -3.66
N LYS A 6 18.21 23.33 -3.69
CA LYS A 6 19.15 22.19 -3.71
C LYS A 6 19.56 21.75 -2.31
N GLY A 7 19.99 20.49 -2.18
CA GLY A 7 20.77 20.02 -1.03
C GLY A 7 20.06 20.23 0.30
N LEU A 8 20.69 20.93 1.24
CA LEU A 8 20.13 21.25 2.56
C LEU A 8 18.83 22.09 2.47
N ASP A 9 18.69 22.94 1.45
CA ASP A 9 17.46 23.71 1.23
C ASP A 9 16.32 22.83 0.72
N TYR A 10 16.64 21.77 -0.04
CA TYR A 10 15.65 20.75 -0.40
C TYR A 10 15.22 19.94 0.82
N VAL A 11 16.17 19.50 1.66
CA VAL A 11 15.88 18.70 2.86
C VAL A 11 14.99 19.47 3.84
N LYS A 12 15.16 20.78 3.93
CA LYS A 12 14.31 21.65 4.76
C LYS A 12 13.00 22.06 4.08
N SER A 13 12.81 21.71 2.82
CA SER A 13 11.63 22.10 2.05
C SER A 13 10.42 21.23 2.37
N ILE A 14 9.23 21.84 2.32
CA ILE A 14 7.93 21.19 2.45
C ILE A 14 7.79 19.92 1.56
N PRO A 15 8.18 19.93 0.26
CA PRO A 15 8.03 18.73 -0.57
C PRO A 15 8.91 17.55 -0.12
N CYS A 16 10.06 17.79 0.52
CA CYS A 16 10.89 16.71 1.04
C CYS A 16 10.22 16.03 2.25
N ILE A 17 9.68 16.82 3.18
CA ILE A 17 8.94 16.30 4.34
C ILE A 17 7.74 15.46 3.88
N LEU A 18 7.00 15.96 2.88
CA LEU A 18 5.84 15.24 2.32
C LEU A 18 6.26 13.87 1.76
N LYS A 19 7.41 13.81 1.07
CA LYS A 19 7.96 12.56 0.52
C LYS A 19 8.42 11.59 1.60
N ILE A 20 9.01 12.07 2.69
CA ILE A 20 9.40 11.22 3.83
C ILE A 20 8.15 10.61 4.47
N VAL A 21 7.11 11.41 4.71
CA VAL A 21 5.83 10.91 5.25
C VAL A 21 5.22 9.87 4.32
N GLU A 22 5.21 10.11 3.01
CA GLU A 22 4.73 9.14 2.01
C GLU A 22 5.50 7.81 2.08
N ILE A 23 6.83 7.85 2.19
CA ILE A 23 7.68 6.66 2.33
C ILE A 23 7.33 5.87 3.60
N VAL A 24 7.16 6.56 4.74
CA VAL A 24 6.83 5.92 6.02
C VAL A 24 5.43 5.28 5.97
N VAL A 25 4.44 6.00 5.44
CA VAL A 25 3.07 5.48 5.33
C VAL A 25 3.00 4.28 4.40
N LEU A 26 3.68 4.32 3.24
CA LEU A 26 3.74 3.18 2.32
C LEU A 26 4.42 1.96 2.95
N LEU A 27 5.46 2.16 3.75
CA LEU A 27 6.15 1.07 4.44
C LEU A 27 5.29 0.42 5.52
N ILE A 28 4.54 1.21 6.29
CA ILE A 28 3.59 0.70 7.28
C ILE A 28 2.48 -0.10 6.59
N ALA A 29 1.88 0.44 5.53
CA ALA A 29 0.85 -0.24 4.77
C ALA A 29 1.35 -1.57 4.18
N PHE A 30 2.56 -1.58 3.64
CA PHE A 30 3.22 -2.79 3.13
C PHE A 30 3.47 -3.82 4.24
N ALA A 31 3.97 -3.39 5.40
CA ALA A 31 4.27 -4.28 6.53
C ALA A 31 3.01 -4.96 7.09
N LEU A 32 1.90 -4.21 7.23
CA LEU A 32 0.63 -4.74 7.72
C LEU A 32 0.09 -5.83 6.79
N VAL A 33 -0.04 -5.52 5.50
CA VAL A 33 -0.57 -6.48 4.51
C VAL A 33 0.40 -7.64 4.28
N GLY A 34 1.71 -7.40 4.32
CA GLY A 34 2.74 -8.42 4.18
C GLY A 34 2.76 -9.40 5.35
N HIS A 35 2.60 -8.91 6.58
CA HIS A 35 2.47 -9.76 7.76
C HIS A 35 1.22 -10.64 7.68
N PHE A 36 0.07 -10.04 7.33
CA PHE A 36 -1.17 -10.77 7.13
C PHE A 36 -1.04 -11.88 6.07
N LEU A 37 -0.40 -11.59 4.93
CA LEU A 37 -0.20 -12.57 3.85
C LEU A 37 0.69 -13.74 4.28
N ASN A 38 1.66 -13.51 5.16
CA ASN A 38 2.60 -14.53 5.63
C ASN A 38 2.00 -15.43 6.73
N GLU A 39 1.10 -14.89 7.56
CA GLU A 39 0.52 -15.60 8.69
C GLU A 39 -0.71 -16.46 8.31
N ILE A 40 -1.30 -16.21 7.14
CA ILE A 40 -2.46 -16.97 6.69
C ILE A 40 -2.10 -18.43 6.39
N PRO A 41 -2.86 -19.42 6.92
CA PRO A 41 -2.60 -20.83 6.69
C PRO A 41 -2.76 -21.22 5.20
N ASN A 42 -1.84 -22.07 4.74
CA ASN A 42 -1.81 -22.65 3.39
C ASN A 42 -3.12 -23.39 3.08
N GLY A 43 -4.06 -22.72 2.41
CA GLY A 43 -5.38 -23.26 2.03
C GLY A 43 -6.50 -22.22 2.10
N TYR A 44 -6.35 -21.18 2.91
CA TYR A 44 -7.37 -20.12 3.07
C TYR A 44 -7.63 -19.36 1.76
N PHE A 45 -6.56 -19.04 1.01
CA PHE A 45 -6.68 -18.40 -0.30
C PHE A 45 -7.36 -19.28 -1.36
N SER A 46 -7.26 -20.61 -1.22
CA SER A 46 -7.95 -21.54 -2.12
C SER A 46 -9.46 -21.57 -1.88
N TYR A 47 -9.92 -21.20 -0.68
CA TYR A 47 -11.33 -21.20 -0.30
C TYR A 47 -12.00 -19.84 -0.52
N PHE A 48 -11.27 -18.74 -0.28
CA PHE A 48 -11.79 -17.37 -0.36
C PHE A 48 -11.31 -16.56 -1.57
N GLY A 49 -10.49 -17.14 -2.45
CA GLY A 49 -10.31 -16.70 -3.84
C GLY A 49 -9.68 -15.32 -4.11
N LYS A 50 -9.27 -14.54 -3.12
CA LYS A 50 -8.84 -13.13 -3.31
C LYS A 50 -7.35 -12.81 -3.09
N LYS A 51 -6.47 -13.82 -3.22
CA LYS A 51 -5.01 -13.62 -3.08
C LYS A 51 -4.45 -12.53 -4.01
N GLY A 52 -4.95 -12.48 -5.25
CA GLY A 52 -4.47 -11.53 -6.27
C GLY A 52 -4.68 -10.06 -5.92
N ASN A 53 -5.73 -9.72 -5.16
CA ASN A 53 -6.01 -8.34 -4.77
C ASN A 53 -5.01 -7.84 -3.72
N LEU A 54 -4.66 -8.71 -2.76
CA LEU A 54 -3.66 -8.44 -1.73
C LEU A 54 -2.26 -8.33 -2.36
N GLU A 55 -1.92 -9.24 -3.28
CA GLU A 55 -0.66 -9.20 -4.02
C GLU A 55 -0.54 -7.93 -4.89
N PHE A 56 -1.64 -7.49 -5.52
CA PHE A 56 -1.66 -6.25 -6.30
C PHE A 56 -1.45 -5.01 -5.42
N PHE A 57 -2.07 -4.97 -4.23
CA PHE A 57 -1.83 -3.91 -3.27
C PHE A 57 -0.37 -3.90 -2.78
N LEU A 58 0.18 -5.08 -2.49
CA LEU A 58 1.58 -5.23 -2.07
C LEU A 58 2.54 -4.74 -3.17
N PHE A 59 2.24 -5.06 -4.43
CA PHE A 59 2.98 -4.58 -5.58
C PHE A 59 2.90 -3.05 -5.75
N ALA A 60 1.69 -2.48 -5.69
CA ALA A 60 1.49 -1.03 -5.82
C ALA A 60 2.22 -0.23 -4.73
N THR A 61 2.20 -0.75 -3.50
CA THR A 61 2.87 -0.11 -2.35
C THR A 61 4.39 -0.20 -2.43
N ILE A 62 4.97 -1.37 -2.72
CA ILE A 62 6.43 -1.53 -2.81
C ILE A 62 7.04 -0.77 -4.00
N VAL A 63 6.37 -0.80 -5.16
CA VAL A 63 6.84 -0.05 -6.33
C VAL A 63 6.70 1.45 -6.10
N GLY A 64 5.63 1.90 -5.44
CA GLY A 64 5.48 3.31 -5.03
C GLY A 64 6.57 3.77 -4.07
N TRP A 65 6.91 2.92 -3.11
CA TRP A 65 8.00 3.17 -2.16
C TRP A 65 9.34 3.33 -2.88
N MET A 66 9.66 2.43 -3.82
CA MET A 66 10.88 2.51 -4.64
C MET A 66 10.93 3.79 -5.48
N ILE A 67 9.81 4.16 -6.12
CA ILE A 67 9.72 5.38 -6.93
C ILE A 67 9.94 6.63 -6.06
N SER A 68 9.35 6.67 -4.87
CA SER A 68 9.51 7.79 -3.94
C SER A 68 10.94 7.94 -3.43
N ILE A 69 11.65 6.84 -3.17
CA ILE A 69 13.09 6.86 -2.85
C ILE A 69 13.89 7.35 -4.06
N ALA A 70 13.62 6.85 -5.26
CA ALA A 70 14.34 7.26 -6.46
C ALA A 70 14.22 8.77 -6.70
N PHE A 71 13.03 9.35 -6.55
CA PHE A 71 12.86 10.80 -6.64
C PHE A 71 13.64 11.55 -5.56
N LEU A 72 13.58 11.09 -4.31
CA LEU A 72 14.31 11.71 -3.20
C LEU A 72 15.81 11.76 -3.53
N VAL A 73 16.39 10.64 -3.98
CA VAL A 73 17.80 10.55 -4.39
C VAL A 73 18.12 11.49 -5.56
N ILE A 74 17.28 11.55 -6.59
CA ILE A 74 17.45 12.43 -7.75
C ILE A 74 17.47 13.91 -7.33
N PHE A 75 16.57 14.31 -6.41
CA PHE A 75 16.51 15.68 -5.92
C PHE A 75 17.68 16.02 -5.00
N VAL A 76 18.09 15.11 -4.12
CA VAL A 76 19.24 15.29 -3.23
C VAL A 76 20.55 15.43 -4.02
N ILE A 77 20.77 14.59 -5.05
CA ILE A 77 21.97 14.66 -5.90
C ILE A 77 21.95 15.89 -6.83
N GLY A 78 20.79 16.52 -7.02
CA GLY A 78 20.65 17.69 -7.89
C GLY A 78 20.70 17.36 -9.39
N ILE A 79 20.42 16.09 -9.76
CA ILE A 79 20.40 15.64 -11.17
C ILE A 79 19.35 16.41 -11.99
N HIS A 80 18.28 16.87 -11.32
CA HIS A 80 17.21 17.64 -11.94
C HIS A 80 17.69 18.91 -12.64
N GLU A 81 18.77 19.55 -12.19
CA GLU A 81 19.28 20.74 -12.89
C GLU A 81 20.09 20.44 -14.13
N LYS A 82 20.78 19.29 -14.17
CA LYS A 82 21.57 18.88 -15.35
C LYS A 82 20.69 18.61 -16.57
N ILE A 83 19.42 18.29 -16.34
CA ILE A 83 18.42 18.04 -17.38
C ILE A 83 17.38 19.17 -17.28
N SER A 84 17.78 20.36 -17.71
CA SER A 84 16.91 21.56 -17.70
C SER A 84 15.82 21.51 -18.79
N ALA A 85 15.89 20.51 -19.68
CA ALA A 85 14.94 20.32 -20.79
C ALA A 85 13.54 19.86 -20.34
N LEU A 86 13.41 19.34 -19.11
CA LEU A 86 12.15 18.81 -18.59
C LEU A 86 11.67 19.64 -17.39
N PRO A 87 10.38 20.06 -17.36
CA PRO A 87 9.78 20.68 -16.18
C PRO A 87 9.61 19.64 -15.07
N TRP A 88 10.65 19.43 -14.26
CA TRP A 88 10.68 18.49 -13.14
C TRP A 88 9.49 18.56 -12.17
N PRO A 89 8.98 19.75 -11.79
CA PRO A 89 7.78 19.83 -10.94
C PRO A 89 6.55 19.18 -11.58
N LEU A 90 6.42 19.30 -12.91
CA LEU A 90 5.31 18.73 -13.66
C LEU A 90 5.46 17.22 -13.81
N VAL A 91 6.67 16.72 -14.02
CA VAL A 91 6.95 15.27 -14.04
C VAL A 91 6.60 14.62 -12.70
N VAL A 92 7.05 15.22 -11.58
CA VAL A 92 6.73 14.72 -10.24
C VAL A 92 5.23 14.76 -9.99
N ALA A 93 4.55 15.85 -10.36
CA ALA A 93 3.11 15.96 -10.19
C ALA A 93 2.35 14.88 -10.96
N ILE A 94 2.73 14.61 -12.22
CA ILE A 94 2.09 13.57 -13.03
C ILE A 94 2.34 12.19 -12.43
N VAL A 95 3.59 11.87 -12.08
CA VAL A 95 3.91 10.55 -11.52
C VAL A 95 3.20 10.35 -10.18
N SER A 96 3.15 11.38 -9.33
CA SER A 96 2.43 11.34 -8.06
C SER A 96 0.93 11.20 -8.25
N ALA A 97 0.33 11.88 -9.23
CA ALA A 97 -1.10 11.75 -9.55
C ALA A 97 -1.45 10.34 -10.04
N VAL A 98 -0.67 9.81 -10.99
CA VAL A 98 -0.83 8.44 -11.49
C VAL A 98 -0.71 7.43 -10.35
N TRP A 99 0.28 7.61 -9.47
CA TRP A 99 0.50 6.68 -8.36
C TRP A 99 -0.59 6.76 -7.30
N THR A 100 -1.10 7.95 -7.02
CA THR A 100 -2.23 8.15 -6.10
C THR A 100 -3.47 7.41 -6.58
N ILE A 101 -3.79 7.50 -7.88
CA ILE A 101 -4.92 6.76 -8.47
C ILE A 101 -4.69 5.25 -8.35
N LEU A 102 -3.47 4.79 -8.63
CA LEU A 102 -3.12 3.36 -8.57
C LEU A 102 -3.22 2.81 -7.14
N LEU A 103 -2.77 3.56 -6.15
CA LEU A 103 -2.92 3.24 -4.73
C LEU A 103 -4.38 3.30 -4.26
N LEU A 104 -5.19 4.21 -4.79
CA LEU A 104 -6.62 4.30 -4.48
C LEU A 104 -7.35 3.06 -5.01
N ILE A 105 -7.09 2.66 -6.25
CA ILE A 105 -7.65 1.42 -6.83
C ILE A 105 -7.19 0.20 -6.03
N ALA A 106 -5.90 0.13 -5.68
CA ALA A 106 -5.36 -0.95 -4.87
C ALA A 106 -6.02 -1.01 -3.49
N SER A 107 -6.24 0.14 -2.84
CA SER A 107 -6.91 0.23 -1.54
C SER A 107 -8.39 -0.16 -1.63
N ALA A 108 -9.07 0.22 -2.71
CA ALA A 108 -10.46 -0.20 -2.96
C ALA A 108 -10.56 -1.72 -3.17
N LEU A 109 -9.61 -2.32 -3.90
CA LEU A 109 -9.51 -3.77 -4.07
C LEU A 109 -9.20 -4.50 -2.76
N LEU A 110 -8.34 -3.91 -1.92
CA LEU A 110 -8.04 -4.43 -0.58
C LEU A 110 -9.28 -4.36 0.32
N ALA A 111 -10.00 -3.24 0.34
CA ALA A 111 -11.24 -3.07 1.10
C ALA A 111 -12.33 -4.03 0.61
N ALA A 112 -12.47 -4.23 -0.70
CA ALA A 112 -13.38 -5.22 -1.26
C ALA A 112 -12.95 -6.67 -0.95
N ALA A 113 -11.65 -6.93 -0.77
CA ALA A 113 -11.19 -8.22 -0.28
C ALA A 113 -11.54 -8.39 1.20
N ALA A 114 -11.27 -7.38 2.04
CA ALA A 114 -11.62 -7.36 3.46
C ALA A 114 -13.13 -7.58 3.67
N LYS A 115 -13.97 -6.89 2.89
CA LYS A 115 -15.43 -7.05 2.96
C LYS A 115 -15.88 -8.49 2.65
N ASP A 116 -15.33 -9.11 1.61
CA ASP A 116 -15.69 -10.49 1.28
C ASP A 116 -15.17 -11.51 2.32
N TYR A 117 -14.15 -11.16 3.11
CA TYR A 117 -13.73 -11.98 4.26
C TYR A 117 -14.66 -11.82 5.47
N ASP A 118 -15.35 -10.68 5.56
CA ASP A 118 -16.30 -10.34 6.63
C ASP A 118 -17.72 -10.86 6.35
N ASP A 119 -18.16 -10.81 5.09
CA ASP A 119 -19.48 -11.28 4.66
C ASP A 119 -19.64 -12.80 4.92
N ASP A 120 -20.74 -13.20 5.56
CA ASP A 120 -21.00 -14.60 5.96
C ASP A 120 -21.10 -15.54 4.75
N ILE A 121 -20.17 -16.51 4.62
CA ILE A 121 -20.39 -17.64 3.70
C ILE A 121 -21.39 -18.59 4.36
N GLN A 122 -22.63 -18.55 3.88
CA GLN A 122 -23.63 -19.58 4.17
C GLN A 122 -23.23 -20.88 3.46
N LEU A 123 -22.54 -21.77 4.17
CA LEU A 123 -22.41 -23.16 3.77
C LEU A 123 -23.80 -23.81 3.76
N ILE A 124 -24.24 -24.24 2.58
CA ILE A 124 -25.50 -24.94 2.33
C ILE A 124 -25.48 -26.29 3.07
N SER A 125 -25.80 -26.30 4.36
CA SER A 125 -26.16 -27.52 5.14
C SER A 125 -26.50 -27.22 6.61
N GLY A 126 -27.38 -26.26 6.89
CA GLY A 126 -28.08 -26.17 8.20
C GLY A 126 -27.21 -26.01 9.46
N ALA A 127 -25.91 -25.75 9.32
CA ALA A 127 -24.98 -25.48 10.41
C ALA A 127 -24.49 -24.03 10.30
N THR A 128 -24.37 -23.38 11.46
CA THR A 128 -23.84 -22.04 11.74
C THR A 128 -23.03 -21.39 10.61
N ALA A 129 -23.42 -20.18 10.20
CA ALA A 129 -22.60 -19.31 9.35
C ALA A 129 -21.18 -19.21 9.94
N ILE A 130 -20.19 -19.62 9.14
CA ILE A 130 -18.78 -19.57 9.54
C ILE A 130 -18.09 -18.56 8.64
N ASN A 131 -17.79 -17.39 9.19
CA ASN A 131 -17.13 -16.32 8.44
C ASN A 131 -15.64 -16.61 8.40
N ALA A 132 -14.99 -16.16 7.34
CA ALA A 132 -13.54 -16.30 7.16
C ALA A 132 -12.79 -15.76 8.40
N CYS A 133 -13.22 -14.60 8.90
CA CYS A 133 -12.70 -14.00 10.13
C CYS A 133 -12.99 -14.80 11.40
N LYS A 134 -14.11 -15.53 11.46
CA LYS A 134 -14.48 -16.38 12.60
C LYS A 134 -13.69 -17.70 12.63
N ILE A 135 -13.25 -18.17 11.46
CA ILE A 135 -12.30 -19.29 11.34
C ILE A 135 -10.90 -18.83 11.74
N LEU A 136 -10.50 -17.62 11.32
CA LEU A 136 -9.22 -17.02 11.70
C LEU A 136 -9.14 -16.77 13.21
N ASP A 137 -10.22 -16.27 13.83
CA ASP A 137 -10.31 -16.02 15.29
C ASP A 137 -10.37 -17.32 16.12
N ASN A 138 -10.93 -18.40 15.56
CA ASN A 138 -10.92 -19.73 16.22
C ASN A 138 -9.62 -20.50 16.00
N SER A 139 -8.89 -20.20 14.93
CA SER A 139 -7.54 -20.71 14.74
C SER A 139 -6.65 -19.87 15.65
N LYS A 140 -5.80 -20.49 16.47
CA LYS A 140 -4.86 -19.76 17.36
C LYS A 140 -3.73 -19.04 16.59
N ALA A 141 -4.02 -18.50 15.41
CA ALA A 141 -3.11 -17.71 14.62
C ALA A 141 -3.22 -16.25 15.08
N ASP A 142 -2.10 -15.57 15.28
CA ASP A 142 -2.03 -14.17 15.75
C ASP A 142 -2.53 -13.14 14.69
N SER A 143 -3.07 -13.62 13.56
CA SER A 143 -3.60 -12.78 12.50
C SER A 143 -5.09 -12.52 12.71
N GLN A 144 -5.42 -11.29 13.12
CA GLN A 144 -6.81 -10.82 13.18
C GLN A 144 -7.20 -10.15 11.86
N CYS A 145 -8.44 -10.34 11.39
CA CYS A 145 -8.98 -9.62 10.22
C CYS A 145 -8.87 -8.09 10.33
N GLY A 146 -8.80 -7.59 11.57
CA GLY A 146 -8.52 -6.18 11.86
C GLY A 146 -7.22 -5.64 11.27
N GLN A 147 -6.20 -6.50 11.09
CA GLN A 147 -4.92 -6.13 10.49
C GLN A 147 -5.03 -5.80 8.98
N ILE A 148 -6.06 -6.31 8.29
CA ILE A 148 -6.31 -6.00 6.86
C ILE A 148 -6.85 -4.58 6.69
N VAL A 149 -7.64 -4.12 7.66
CA VAL A 149 -8.33 -2.81 7.63
C VAL A 149 -7.64 -1.77 8.52
N GLY A 150 -6.61 -2.15 9.26
CA GLY A 150 -5.91 -1.28 10.22
C GLY A 150 -6.75 -0.93 11.45
N GLY A 151 -7.81 -1.69 11.74
CA GLY A 151 -8.69 -1.49 12.89
C GLY A 151 -8.63 -2.71 13.81
N THR A 152 -8.29 -2.49 15.09
CA THR A 152 -8.44 -3.50 16.15
C THR A 152 -9.90 -3.83 16.40
#